data_AF-A0A2P8VWW1-F1
#
_entry.id   AF-A0A2P8VWW1-F1
#
_cell.length_a   1.000
_cell.length_b   1.000
_cell.length_c   1.000
_cell.angle_alpha   90.00
_cell.angle_beta   90.00
_cell.angle_gamma   90.00
#
_symmetry.space_group_name_H-M   'P 1'
#
loop_
_entity.id
_entity.type
_entity.pdbx_description
1 polymer ?
#
loop_
_entity_poly.entity_id
_entity_poly.type
_entity_poly.pdbx_seq_one_letter_code
_entity_poly.pdbx_strand_id
1 'polypeptide(L)'
;MRWFPYPLLALITAFVIAACGSNSPVTEQVDRQELGCRNVSHALGTTEVCGDPEKIVVLGSHSLDLLLSLGEQPAALGTAISFHTGEVFDQPGEQIPYLGPFITTQPVYVGDRSQPSLEVITQLQPDLIVGEAGGNSEVYGLLSQIAPTLLWDIRTNRGQWQQ
;
A
#
# COMPACT_ATOMS: atom_id res chain seq x y z
N MET A 1 -12.74 -79.66 26.80
CA MET A 1 -12.29 -78.57 25.91
C MET A 1 -12.06 -77.35 26.78
N ARG A 2 -10.80 -76.98 26.95
CA ARG A 2 -10.31 -76.11 28.03
C ARG A 2 -10.46 -74.64 27.62
N TRP A 3 -11.26 -73.90 28.38
CA TRP A 3 -11.11 -72.46 28.55
C TRP A 3 -9.78 -72.18 29.25
N PHE A 4 -8.95 -71.31 28.67
CA PHE A 4 -7.94 -70.53 29.40
C PHE A 4 -7.60 -69.24 28.61
N PRO A 5 -7.28 -68.13 29.30
CA PRO A 5 -7.74 -66.80 28.97
C PRO A 5 -6.59 -65.86 28.53
N TYR A 6 -6.91 -64.84 27.76
CA TYR A 6 -5.98 -63.73 27.48
C TYR A 6 -6.60 -62.38 27.89
N PRO A 7 -6.71 -62.09 29.20
CA PRO A 7 -6.86 -60.72 29.69
C PRO A 7 -5.44 -60.13 29.81
N LEU A 8 -4.76 -59.95 28.68
CA LEU A 8 -3.44 -59.28 28.66
C LEU A 8 -3.14 -58.54 27.36
N LEU A 9 -4.13 -58.40 26.47
CA LEU A 9 -4.02 -57.63 25.23
C LEU A 9 -4.93 -56.39 25.27
N ALA A 10 -5.14 -55.81 26.45
CA ALA A 10 -6.06 -54.69 26.68
C ALA A 10 -5.37 -53.40 27.16
N LEU A 11 -4.04 -53.25 27.01
CA LEU A 11 -3.33 -52.11 27.61
C LEU A 11 -2.32 -51.37 26.73
N ILE A 12 -2.28 -51.58 25.40
CA ILE A 12 -1.33 -50.87 24.51
C ILE A 12 -2.03 -50.20 23.31
N THR A 13 -3.36 -50.05 23.34
CA THR A 13 -4.13 -49.30 22.32
C THR A 13 -4.79 -48.04 22.91
N ALA A 14 -4.06 -47.31 23.76
CA ALA A 14 -4.55 -46.06 24.37
C ALA A 14 -3.47 -44.97 24.47
N PHE A 15 -2.53 -44.89 23.53
CA PHE A 15 -1.49 -43.83 23.54
C PHE A 15 -1.17 -43.22 22.17
N VAL A 16 -2.17 -43.11 21.28
CA VAL A 16 -2.02 -42.29 20.06
C VAL A 16 -3.23 -41.38 19.91
N ILE A 17 -3.47 -40.57 20.94
CA ILE A 17 -4.35 -39.40 20.85
C ILE A 17 -3.44 -38.18 20.94
N ALA A 18 -3.56 -37.31 19.94
CA ALA A 18 -3.11 -35.92 19.95
C ALA A 18 -1.59 -35.67 20.02
N ALA A 19 -0.89 -35.97 18.93
CA ALA A 19 0.15 -35.06 18.48
C ALA A 19 -0.42 -34.18 17.35
N CYS A 20 -1.33 -33.28 17.73
CA CYS A 20 -1.60 -32.08 16.96
C CYS A 20 -0.29 -31.27 16.94
N GLY A 21 0.56 -31.55 15.96
CA GLY A 21 1.61 -30.63 15.54
C GLY A 21 0.95 -29.54 14.73
N SER A 22 0.36 -28.56 15.42
CA SER A 22 -0.03 -27.28 14.87
C SER A 22 1.24 -26.56 14.39
N ASN A 23 1.67 -26.85 13.16
CA ASN A 23 2.52 -25.94 12.42
C ASN A 23 1.66 -24.75 12.00
N SER A 24 1.41 -23.86 12.95
CA SER A 24 1.04 -22.49 12.61
C SER A 24 2.26 -21.92 11.89
N PRO A 25 2.15 -21.45 10.64
CA PRO A 25 3.17 -20.57 10.11
C PRO A 25 3.26 -19.41 11.10
N VAL A 26 4.47 -19.15 11.61
CA VAL A 26 4.79 -17.91 12.29
C VAL A 26 4.68 -16.84 11.21
N THR A 27 3.46 -16.37 10.97
CA THR A 27 3.24 -15.06 10.42
C THR A 27 3.86 -14.14 11.45
N GLU A 28 4.95 -13.46 11.10
CA GLU A 28 5.43 -12.29 11.84
C GLU A 28 4.27 -11.31 11.94
N GLN A 29 3.47 -11.47 13.00
CA GLN A 29 2.55 -10.47 13.46
C GLN A 29 3.42 -9.48 14.22
N VAL A 30 4.11 -8.61 13.49
CA VAL A 30 4.55 -7.35 14.08
C VAL A 30 3.27 -6.72 14.65
N ASP A 31 3.26 -6.51 15.96
CA ASP A 31 2.06 -6.08 16.65
C ASP A 31 1.60 -4.74 16.04
N ARG A 32 0.35 -4.71 15.56
CA ARG A 32 -0.24 -3.52 14.93
C ARG A 32 -0.25 -2.31 15.89
N GLN A 33 -0.18 -2.56 17.20
CA GLN A 33 -0.03 -1.51 18.21
C GLN A 33 1.40 -0.95 18.30
N GLU A 34 2.44 -1.73 17.98
CA GLU A 34 3.82 -1.22 17.94
C GLU A 34 4.09 -0.38 16.68
N LEU A 35 3.46 -0.71 15.55
CA LEU A 35 3.61 0.03 14.28
C LEU A 35 2.84 1.36 14.22
N GLY A 36 2.01 1.68 15.22
CA GLY A 36 1.24 2.93 15.21
C GLY A 36 0.24 3.05 14.06
N CYS A 37 -0.52 1.98 13.79
CA CYS A 37 -1.53 1.98 12.74
C CYS A 37 -2.66 2.98 12.99
N ARG A 38 -3.10 3.66 11.93
CA ARG A 38 -4.18 4.65 11.94
C ARG A 38 -5.12 4.44 10.75
N ASN A 39 -6.42 4.48 11.03
CA ASN A 39 -7.44 4.45 9.99
C ASN A 39 -7.64 5.85 9.42
N VAL A 40 -7.41 6.01 8.11
CA VAL A 40 -7.56 7.27 7.41
C VAL A 40 -8.79 7.19 6.51
N SER A 41 -9.74 8.09 6.75
CA SER A 41 -10.91 8.24 5.88
C SER A 41 -10.53 9.01 4.64
N HIS A 42 -11.02 8.56 3.49
CA HIS A 42 -10.82 9.20 2.19
C HIS A 42 -12.06 8.99 1.31
N ALA A 43 -12.04 9.45 0.06
CA ALA A 43 -13.23 9.50 -0.79
C ALA A 43 -13.86 8.12 -1.08
N LEU A 44 -13.07 7.05 -1.06
CA LEU A 44 -13.54 5.69 -1.36
C LEU A 44 -13.63 4.78 -0.12
N GLY A 45 -13.58 5.36 1.07
CA GLY A 45 -13.83 4.64 2.33
C GLY A 45 -12.76 4.91 3.37
N THR A 46 -12.22 3.86 3.97
CA THR A 46 -11.21 3.96 5.03
C THR A 46 -10.09 2.98 4.74
N THR A 47 -8.86 3.46 4.83
CA THR A 47 -7.64 2.67 4.65
C THR A 47 -6.84 2.71 5.94
N GLU A 48 -6.39 1.55 6.40
CA GLU A 48 -5.44 1.45 7.51
C GLU A 48 -4.02 1.76 6.98
N VAL A 49 -3.35 2.72 7.61
CA VAL A 49 -1.97 3.08 7.32
C VAL A 49 -1.14 2.84 8.57
N CYS A 50 -0.09 2.05 8.47
CA CYS A 50 0.79 1.69 9.58
C CYS A 50 2.17 2.31 9.40
N GLY A 51 2.82 2.66 10.50
CA GLY A 51 4.12 3.30 10.50
C GLY A 51 4.12 4.65 9.79
N ASP A 52 5.32 5.06 9.38
CA ASP A 52 5.58 6.23 8.55
C ASP A 52 6.01 5.74 7.17
N PRO A 53 5.17 5.91 6.12
CA PRO A 53 5.49 5.43 4.78
C PRO A 53 6.72 6.14 4.20
N GLU A 54 7.70 5.37 3.73
CA GLU A 54 8.93 5.94 3.15
C GLU A 54 8.88 5.93 1.61
N LYS A 55 8.29 4.89 1.01
CA LYS A 55 8.16 4.75 -0.45
C LYS A 55 6.76 5.12 -0.92
N ILE A 56 6.56 6.42 -1.14
CA ILE A 56 5.25 6.99 -1.48
C ILE A 56 5.11 7.17 -3.00
N VAL A 57 4.06 6.59 -3.57
CA VAL A 57 3.63 6.82 -4.95
C VAL A 57 2.57 7.91 -4.96
N VAL A 58 2.80 8.97 -5.73
CA VAL A 58 1.91 10.11 -5.83
C VAL A 58 1.25 10.16 -7.20
N LEU A 59 -0.08 10.24 -7.25
CA LEU A 59 -0.88 10.27 -8.47
C LEU A 59 -1.59 11.62 -8.60
N GLY A 60 -0.84 12.64 -9.04
CA GLY A 60 -1.38 13.99 -9.27
C GLY A 60 -0.59 15.09 -8.57
N SER A 61 -0.70 16.31 -9.11
CA SER A 61 0.04 17.48 -8.64
C SER A 61 -0.48 18.02 -7.30
N HIS A 62 -1.76 17.87 -6.99
CA HIS A 62 -2.31 18.34 -5.71
C HIS A 62 -1.77 17.48 -4.55
N SER A 63 -1.83 16.16 -4.71
CA SER A 63 -1.25 15.23 -3.73
C SER A 63 0.27 15.41 -3.59
N LEU A 64 0.96 15.76 -4.68
CA LEU A 64 2.40 16.08 -4.68
C LEU A 64 2.70 17.36 -3.87
N ASP A 65 1.94 18.43 -4.06
CA ASP A 65 2.09 19.68 -3.32
C ASP A 65 1.91 19.47 -1.81
N LEU A 66 0.90 18.69 -1.41
CA LEU A 66 0.68 18.32 -0.01
C LEU A 66 1.84 17.51 0.56
N LEU A 67 2.34 16.50 -0.18
CA LEU A 67 3.47 15.68 0.25
C LEU A 67 4.73 16.54 0.48
N LEU A 68 5.07 17.40 -0.48
CA LEU A 68 6.23 18.29 -0.41
C LEU A 68 6.09 19.31 0.73
N SER A 69 4.86 19.79 0.99
CA SER A 69 4.57 20.71 2.10
C SER A 69 4.79 20.07 3.48
N LEU A 70 4.71 18.74 3.57
CA LEU A 70 5.05 17.97 4.77
C LEU A 70 6.56 17.70 4.89
N GLY A 71 7.36 18.10 3.89
CA GLY A 71 8.80 17.85 3.83
C GLY A 71 9.18 16.48 3.26
N GLU A 72 8.20 15.72 2.77
CA GLU A 72 8.39 14.37 2.23
C GLU A 72 8.63 14.39 0.72
N GLN A 73 9.27 13.34 0.20
CA GLN A 73 9.65 13.23 -1.21
C GLN A 73 8.93 12.05 -1.88
N PRO A 74 8.47 12.19 -3.14
CA PRO A 74 7.88 11.08 -3.86
C PRO A 74 8.95 10.07 -4.28
N ALA A 75 8.65 8.79 -4.13
CA ALA A 75 9.39 7.71 -4.79
C ALA A 75 8.95 7.55 -6.25
N ALA A 76 7.69 7.86 -6.54
CA ALA A 76 7.12 7.82 -7.88
C ALA A 76 6.04 8.88 -8.06
N LEU A 77 5.87 9.33 -9.31
CA LEU A 77 4.92 10.38 -9.67
C LEU A 77 4.15 10.03 -10.94
N GLY A 78 2.83 10.04 -10.83
CA GLY A 78 1.90 10.08 -11.95
C GLY A 78 1.50 11.52 -12.23
N THR A 79 1.67 11.96 -13.47
CA THR A 79 1.32 13.31 -13.94
C THR A 79 0.81 13.23 -15.37
N ALA A 80 0.15 14.28 -15.87
CA ALA A 80 -0.33 14.25 -17.25
C ALA A 80 0.84 14.05 -18.22
N ILE A 81 0.66 13.19 -19.23
CA ILE A 81 1.71 12.81 -20.19
C ILE A 81 2.36 14.00 -20.90
N SER A 82 1.68 15.15 -20.96
CA SER A 82 2.23 16.40 -21.49
C SER A 82 3.41 16.96 -20.67
N PHE A 83 3.57 16.53 -19.42
CA PHE A 83 4.64 17.00 -18.54
C PHE A 83 5.86 16.08 -18.55
N HIS A 84 5.73 14.80 -18.92
CA HIS A 84 6.86 13.87 -18.91
C HIS A 84 6.60 12.63 -19.78
N THR A 85 7.67 12.15 -20.43
CA THR A 85 7.64 10.96 -21.30
C THR A 85 8.79 9.98 -21.05
N GLY A 86 9.68 10.27 -20.09
CA GLY A 86 10.75 9.37 -19.66
C GLY A 86 10.30 8.36 -18.60
N GLU A 87 11.23 7.53 -18.15
CA GLU A 87 10.99 6.55 -17.07
C GLU A 87 11.13 7.17 -15.67
N VAL A 88 11.94 8.22 -15.55
CA VAL A 88 12.25 8.90 -14.29
C VAL A 88 12.29 10.41 -14.51
N PHE A 89 11.94 11.16 -13.47
CA PHE A 89 12.15 12.60 -13.44
C PHE A 89 13.60 12.90 -13.02
N ASP A 90 14.53 12.87 -13.98
CA ASP A 90 15.95 13.15 -13.78
C ASP A 90 16.27 14.65 -13.62
N GLN A 91 15.41 15.52 -14.13
CA GLN A 91 15.48 16.97 -13.97
C GLN A 91 14.12 17.54 -13.49
N PRO A 92 13.66 17.20 -12.27
CA PRO A 92 12.32 17.57 -11.81
C PRO A 92 12.03 19.07 -11.93
N GLY A 93 13.02 19.93 -11.62
CA GLY A 93 12.91 21.39 -11.74
C GLY A 93 12.57 21.91 -13.14
N GLU A 94 12.92 21.16 -14.18
CA GLU A 94 12.59 21.49 -15.57
C GLU A 94 11.33 20.77 -16.05
N GLN A 95 11.09 19.55 -15.54
CA GLN A 95 10.04 18.65 -16.02
C GLN A 95 8.69 18.89 -15.34
N ILE A 96 8.68 19.42 -14.12
CA ILE A 96 7.46 19.66 -13.34
C ILE A 96 7.40 21.15 -13.01
N PRO A 97 6.71 21.96 -13.83
CA PRO A 97 6.55 23.38 -13.54
C PRO A 97 6.01 23.60 -12.12
N TYR A 98 6.55 24.62 -11.43
CA TYR A 98 6.23 25.04 -10.06
C TYR A 98 6.66 24.11 -8.93
N LEU A 99 6.41 22.80 -9.02
CA LEU A 99 6.71 21.86 -7.92
C LEU A 99 8.08 21.18 -8.05
N GLY A 100 8.59 21.06 -9.27
CA GLY A 100 9.87 20.46 -9.58
C GLY A 100 11.06 20.96 -8.76
N PRO A 101 11.22 22.28 -8.53
CA PRO A 101 12.31 22.82 -7.73
C PRO A 101 12.32 22.36 -6.26
N PHE A 102 11.20 21.82 -5.76
CA PHE A 102 11.08 21.29 -4.40
C PHE A 102 11.29 19.76 -4.34
N ILE A 103 11.41 19.09 -5.49
CA ILE A 103 11.73 17.68 -5.58
C ILE A 103 13.25 17.53 -5.62
N THR A 104 13.79 16.87 -4.61
CA THR A 104 15.23 16.64 -4.47
C THR A 104 15.64 15.21 -4.86
N THR A 105 14.68 14.38 -5.23
CA THR A 105 14.86 12.99 -5.68
C THR A 105 14.63 12.87 -7.19
N GLN A 106 14.76 11.65 -7.72
CA GLN A 106 14.40 11.32 -9.11
C GLN A 106 13.23 10.32 -9.07
N PRO A 107 11.99 10.80 -8.87
CA PRO A 107 10.85 9.90 -8.79
C PRO A 107 10.67 9.12 -10.09
N VAL A 108 10.23 7.87 -9.97
CA VAL A 108 9.86 7.05 -11.14
C VAL A 108 8.56 7.57 -11.72
N TYR A 109 8.49 7.69 -13.04
CA TYR A 109 7.25 8.04 -13.71
C TYR A 109 6.32 6.83 -13.78
N VAL A 110 5.12 6.96 -13.24
CA VAL A 110 4.13 5.87 -13.20
C VAL A 110 2.98 6.08 -14.18
N GLY A 111 3.16 6.93 -15.21
CA GLY A 111 2.13 7.19 -16.22
C GLY A 111 1.20 8.35 -15.88
N ASP A 112 0.05 8.40 -16.56
CA ASP A 112 -0.93 9.47 -16.36
C ASP A 112 -1.55 9.39 -14.97
N ARG A 113 -1.69 10.53 -14.29
CA ARG A 113 -2.29 10.60 -12.95
C ARG A 113 -3.71 10.01 -12.86
N SER A 114 -4.44 9.95 -13.98
CA SER A 114 -5.80 9.44 -14.07
C SER A 114 -5.84 7.98 -14.54
N GLN A 115 -4.74 7.49 -15.11
CA GLN A 115 -4.57 6.13 -15.64
C GLN A 115 -3.11 5.68 -15.39
N PRO A 116 -2.75 5.42 -14.13
CA PRO A 116 -1.38 5.04 -13.79
C PRO A 116 -1.06 3.61 -14.24
N SER A 117 0.22 3.35 -14.48
CA SER A 117 0.73 2.02 -14.77
C SER A 117 0.79 1.18 -13.50
N LEU A 118 -0.20 0.28 -13.35
CA LEU A 118 -0.24 -0.67 -12.24
C LEU A 118 0.99 -1.60 -12.21
N GLU A 119 1.53 -1.92 -13.39
CA GLU A 119 2.74 -2.76 -13.50
C GLU A 119 3.94 -2.07 -12.85
N VAL A 120 4.20 -0.81 -13.22
CA VAL A 120 5.32 -0.03 -12.66
C VAL A 120 5.13 0.17 -11.16
N ILE A 121 3.91 0.52 -10.71
CA ILE A 121 3.60 0.71 -9.29
C ILE A 121 3.83 -0.59 -8.51
N THR A 122 3.43 -1.74 -9.06
CA THR A 122 3.63 -3.05 -8.41
C THR A 122 5.12 -3.37 -8.24
N GLN A 123 5.94 -3.10 -9.26
CA GLN A 123 7.38 -3.33 -9.22
C GLN A 123 8.09 -2.46 -8.17
N LEU A 124 7.57 -1.26 -7.92
CA LEU A 124 8.12 -0.36 -6.91
C LEU A 124 7.90 -0.84 -5.49
N GLN A 125 6.86 -1.66 -5.24
CA GLN A 125 6.45 -2.11 -3.90
C GLN A 125 6.34 -0.92 -2.92
N PRO A 126 5.39 0.01 -3.15
CA PRO A 126 5.23 1.19 -2.32
C PRO A 126 4.63 0.86 -0.96
N ASP A 127 4.87 1.75 0.00
CA ASP A 127 4.29 1.66 1.34
C ASP A 127 2.95 2.43 1.41
N LEU A 128 2.77 3.39 0.51
CA LEU A 128 1.57 4.21 0.40
C LEU A 128 1.36 4.69 -1.04
N ILE A 129 0.11 4.68 -1.50
CA ILE A 129 -0.32 5.32 -2.74
C ILE A 129 -1.26 6.47 -2.38
N VAL A 130 -0.96 7.67 -2.88
CA VAL A 130 -1.77 8.87 -2.66
C VAL A 130 -2.16 9.52 -3.98
N GLY A 131 -3.42 9.94 -4.16
CA GLY A 131 -3.85 10.61 -5.39
C GLY A 131 -5.30 11.06 -5.37
N GLU A 132 -5.80 11.63 -6.45
CA GLU A 132 -7.22 12.03 -6.48
C GLU A 132 -8.14 10.90 -6.96
N ALA A 133 -9.35 10.84 -6.38
CA ALA A 133 -10.32 9.80 -6.68
C ALA A 133 -10.73 9.75 -8.16
N GLY A 134 -10.82 10.88 -8.86
CA GLY A 134 -11.34 11.00 -10.24
C GLY A 134 -11.13 9.79 -11.16
N GLY A 135 -10.08 9.81 -11.99
CA GLY A 135 -9.78 8.67 -12.88
C GLY A 135 -9.35 7.40 -12.13
N ASN A 136 -8.83 7.55 -10.91
CA ASN A 136 -8.32 6.42 -10.13
C ASN A 136 -9.42 5.58 -9.46
N SER A 137 -10.67 6.04 -9.42
CA SER A 137 -11.78 5.34 -8.76
C SER A 137 -12.04 3.97 -9.38
N GLU A 138 -11.91 3.86 -10.71
CA GLU A 138 -12.12 2.61 -11.44
C GLU A 138 -11.03 1.56 -11.13
N VAL A 139 -9.81 2.03 -10.81
CA VAL A 139 -8.65 1.18 -10.52
C VAL A 139 -8.31 1.09 -9.04
N TYR A 140 -9.08 1.74 -8.16
CA TYR A 140 -8.82 1.79 -6.71
C TYR A 140 -8.65 0.42 -6.07
N GLY A 141 -9.48 -0.55 -6.46
CA GLY A 141 -9.39 -1.92 -5.94
C GLY A 141 -8.07 -2.62 -6.32
N LEU A 142 -7.48 -2.27 -7.46
CA LEU A 142 -6.17 -2.79 -7.88
C LEU A 142 -5.04 -2.06 -7.15
N LEU A 143 -5.11 -0.73 -7.04
CA LEU A 143 -4.15 0.06 -6.27
C LEU A 143 -4.09 -0.40 -4.79
N SER A 144 -5.25 -0.65 -4.19
CA SER A 144 -5.37 -1.11 -2.79
C SER A 144 -4.84 -2.52 -2.55
N GLN A 145 -4.72 -3.34 -3.60
CA GLN A 145 -4.06 -4.64 -3.51
C GLN A 145 -2.53 -4.51 -3.56
N ILE A 146 -2.01 -3.40 -4.11
CA ILE A 146 -0.57 -3.14 -4.18
C ILE A 146 -0.07 -2.53 -2.86
N ALA A 147 -0.76 -1.52 -2.35
CA ALA A 147 -0.41 -0.83 -1.10
C ALA A 147 -1.61 -0.09 -0.48
N PRO A 148 -1.55 0.30 0.81
CA PRO A 148 -2.49 1.24 1.40
C PRO A 148 -2.70 2.45 0.48
N THR A 149 -3.94 2.61 -0.01
CA THR A 149 -4.28 3.64 -0.99
C THR A 149 -5.25 4.63 -0.38
N LEU A 150 -4.89 5.91 -0.49
CA LEU A 150 -5.71 7.04 -0.07
C LEU A 150 -6.09 7.81 -1.34
N LEU A 151 -7.38 8.04 -1.56
CA LEU A 151 -7.85 8.86 -2.67
C LEU A 151 -8.71 10.02 -2.20
N TRP A 152 -8.29 11.25 -2.45
CA TRP A 152 -9.00 12.45 -2.04
C TRP A 152 -10.02 12.83 -3.10
N ASP A 153 -11.16 13.38 -2.68
CA ASP A 153 -12.16 13.88 -3.62
C ASP A 153 -11.53 15.00 -4.48
N ILE A 154 -11.91 15.07 -5.75
CA ILE A 154 -11.53 16.21 -6.59
C ILE A 154 -12.41 17.38 -6.15
N ARG A 155 -11.90 18.14 -5.19
CA ARG A 155 -12.63 19.26 -4.59
C ARG A 155 -12.69 20.42 -5.57
N THR A 156 -13.69 20.37 -6.44
CA THR A 156 -14.18 21.51 -7.21
C THR A 156 -15.04 22.45 -6.36
N ASN A 157 -15.35 22.10 -5.10
CA ASN A 157 -15.97 23.03 -4.17
C ASN A 157 -14.96 24.08 -3.69
N ARG A 158 -15.18 25.33 -4.11
CA ARG A 158 -14.33 26.48 -3.80
C ARG A 158 -14.05 26.59 -2.29
N GLY A 159 -12.78 26.86 -1.95
CA GLY A 159 -12.39 27.30 -0.60
C GLY A 159 -12.09 26.19 0.40
N GLN A 160 -11.96 24.95 -0.07
CA GLN A 160 -11.92 23.81 0.82
C GLN A 160 -10.56 23.09 0.87
N TRP A 161 -9.62 23.39 -0.04
CA TRP A 161 -8.28 22.79 -0.23
C TRP A 161 -7.39 22.51 0.99
N GLN A 162 -7.69 23.10 2.16
CA GLN A 162 -6.94 22.91 3.41
C GLN A 162 -7.36 21.68 4.23
N GLN A 163 -8.53 21.09 3.92
CA GLN A 163 -9.06 19.92 4.65
C GLN A 163 -8.68 18.61 3.96
#